data_AF-S5TN21-F1
#
_entry.id   AF-S5TN21-F1
#
_cell.length_a   1.000
_cell.length_b   1.000
_cell.length_c   1.000
_cell.angle_alpha   90.00
_cell.angle_beta   90.00
_cell.angle_gamma   90.00
#
_symmetry.space_group_name_H-M   'P 1'
#
loop_
_entity.id
_entity.type
_entity.pdbx_description
1 polymer ?
#
loop_
_entity_poly.entity_id
_entity_poly.type
_entity_poly.pdbx_seq_one_letter_code
_entity_poly.pdbx_strand_id
1 'polypeptide(L)'
;MVVDTSVFIHHPDKIRDIPYAEVAGLGAVPVRLVVPRVVVDELDRLKEAGNQQVRWRAGHTLGVLDELLTAPRSQVTIHEADPNWSTYLAGETTPVGKVTIEVFFDDPHHVRLPDADDEIIDRATVLQAYAGQPATLLTMDSSMAFRARLLGLPVRKPAREIGDEPAKPQPKPTRRSTATAP
;
A
#
# COMPACT_ATOMS: atom_id res chain seq x y z
N MET A 1 -7.86 4.31 -6.45
CA MET A 1 -6.50 3.75 -6.27
C MET A 1 -6.62 2.45 -5.52
N VAL A 2 -5.99 1.41 -6.02
CA VAL A 2 -5.93 0.11 -5.34
C VAL A 2 -4.63 0.07 -4.56
N VAL A 3 -4.68 -0.24 -3.27
CA VAL A 3 -3.52 -0.17 -2.37
C VAL A 3 -3.09 -1.59 -1.99
N ASP A 4 -1.79 -1.87 -2.07
CA ASP A 4 -1.23 -3.15 -1.67
C ASP A 4 -0.78 -3.18 -0.19
N THR A 5 -0.37 -4.36 0.28
CA THR A 5 0.16 -4.53 1.64
C THR A 5 1.46 -3.75 1.84
N SER A 6 2.32 -3.67 0.82
CA SER A 6 3.65 -3.06 0.94
C SER A 6 3.59 -1.58 1.36
N VAL A 7 2.57 -0.84 0.92
CA VAL A 7 2.35 0.56 1.31
C VAL A 7 2.08 0.67 2.81
N PHE A 8 1.21 -0.15 3.37
CA PHE A 8 0.88 -0.10 4.81
C PHE A 8 2.04 -0.50 5.71
N ILE A 9 2.95 -1.36 5.20
CA ILE A 9 4.09 -1.85 5.96
C ILE A 9 5.31 -0.92 5.84
N HIS A 10 5.57 -0.37 4.66
CA HIS A 10 6.83 0.33 4.38
C HIS A 10 6.72 1.84 4.27
N HIS A 11 5.51 2.41 4.12
CA HIS A 11 5.37 3.85 4.09
C HIS A 11 5.76 4.45 5.47
N PRO A 12 6.51 5.57 5.51
CA PRO A 12 6.88 6.22 6.77
C PRO A 12 5.65 6.60 7.58
N ASP A 13 4.64 7.18 6.93
CA ASP A 13 3.37 7.53 7.56
C ASP A 13 2.44 6.32 7.71
N LYS A 14 1.50 6.41 8.66
CA LYS A 14 0.51 5.36 8.92
C LYS A 14 -0.68 5.52 7.98
N ILE A 15 -1.52 4.49 7.83
CA ILE A 15 -2.67 4.47 6.91
C ILE A 15 -3.51 5.75 6.90
N ARG A 16 -3.73 6.42 8.04
CA ARG A 16 -4.47 7.69 8.12
C ARG A 16 -3.65 8.91 7.76
N ASP A 17 -2.34 8.86 7.80
CA ASP A 17 -1.47 10.04 7.66
C ASP A 17 -0.76 10.08 6.30
N ILE A 18 -0.87 9.03 5.48
CA ILE A 18 -0.30 9.01 4.13
C ILE A 18 -0.96 10.13 3.28
N PRO A 19 -0.17 10.98 2.60
CA PRO A 19 -0.68 12.06 1.75
C PRO A 19 -1.17 11.52 0.40
N TYR A 20 -2.26 10.73 0.40
CA TYR A 20 -2.70 9.98 -0.79
C TYR A 20 -3.00 10.87 -2.01
N ALA A 21 -3.55 12.07 -1.81
CA ALA A 21 -3.79 13.03 -2.89
C ALA A 21 -2.48 13.43 -3.59
N GLU A 22 -1.47 13.75 -2.79
CA GLU A 22 -0.14 14.12 -3.27
C GLU A 22 0.56 12.94 -3.95
N VAL A 23 0.50 11.75 -3.34
CA VAL A 23 1.00 10.48 -3.90
C VAL A 23 0.31 10.13 -5.22
N ALA A 24 -0.98 10.46 -5.36
CA ALA A 24 -1.71 10.27 -6.60
C ALA A 24 -1.31 11.27 -7.71
N GLY A 25 -0.70 12.40 -7.33
CA GLY A 25 -0.53 13.57 -8.19
C GLY A 25 -1.86 14.25 -8.49
N LEU A 26 -2.83 14.11 -7.58
CA LEU A 26 -4.19 14.60 -7.69
C LEU A 26 -4.38 15.61 -6.57
N GLY A 27 -4.27 16.90 -6.86
CA GLY A 27 -4.44 17.96 -5.85
C GLY A 27 -5.85 17.97 -5.27
N ALA A 28 -6.72 18.85 -5.76
CA ALA A 28 -8.10 18.97 -5.26
C ALA A 28 -9.01 17.78 -5.62
N VAL A 29 -8.54 16.83 -6.43
CA VAL A 29 -9.39 15.75 -6.95
C VAL A 29 -9.59 14.69 -5.87
N PRO A 30 -10.84 14.27 -5.58
CA PRO A 30 -11.10 13.23 -4.59
C PRO A 30 -10.38 11.92 -4.89
N VAL A 31 -9.81 11.30 -3.86
CA VAL A 31 -9.15 10.00 -3.95
C VAL A 31 -10.02 8.93 -3.29
N ARG A 32 -10.34 7.89 -4.05
CA ARG A 32 -10.97 6.66 -3.53
C ARG A 32 -9.90 5.60 -3.37
N LEU A 33 -9.57 5.25 -2.14
CA LEU A 33 -8.70 4.13 -1.80
C LEU A 33 -9.52 2.86 -1.72
N VAL A 34 -9.03 1.84 -2.39
CA VAL A 34 -9.65 0.53 -2.47
C VAL A 34 -8.65 -0.47 -1.97
N VAL A 35 -8.97 -1.15 -0.87
CA VAL A 35 -8.13 -2.18 -0.27
C VAL A 35 -8.67 -3.55 -0.70
N PRO A 36 -7.95 -4.32 -1.53
CA PRO A 36 -8.36 -5.67 -1.89
C PRO A 36 -8.51 -6.55 -0.65
N ARG A 37 -9.47 -7.48 -0.64
CA ARG A 37 -9.63 -8.43 0.46
C ARG A 37 -8.35 -9.23 0.73
N VAL A 38 -7.60 -9.60 -0.32
CA VAL A 38 -6.33 -10.33 -0.16
C VAL A 38 -5.29 -9.56 0.67
N VAL A 39 -5.27 -8.23 0.60
CA VAL A 39 -4.39 -7.36 1.42
C VAL A 39 -4.77 -7.46 2.90
N VAL A 40 -6.06 -7.52 3.23
CA VAL A 40 -6.51 -7.73 4.62
C VAL A 40 -6.01 -9.06 5.15
N ASP A 41 -6.11 -10.13 4.35
CA ASP A 41 -5.64 -11.46 4.74
C ASP A 41 -4.11 -11.52 4.89
N GLU A 42 -3.37 -10.78 4.05
CA GLU A 42 -1.91 -10.64 4.18
C GLU A 42 -1.50 -9.90 5.45
N LEU A 43 -2.15 -8.77 5.74
CA LEU A 43 -1.93 -8.02 6.97
C LEU A 43 -2.19 -8.91 8.19
N ASP A 44 -3.21 -9.78 8.16
CA ASP A 44 -3.47 -10.67 9.30
C ASP A 44 -2.35 -11.69 9.49
N ARG A 45 -1.86 -12.30 8.40
CA ARG A 45 -0.68 -13.20 8.46
C ARG A 45 0.56 -12.49 8.98
N LEU A 46 0.77 -11.23 8.61
CA LEU A 46 1.94 -10.45 9.03
C LEU A 46 1.97 -10.11 10.53
N LYS A 47 0.85 -10.25 11.25
CA LYS A 47 0.84 -10.14 12.72
C LYS A 47 1.67 -11.24 13.40
N GLU A 48 1.86 -12.37 12.72
CA GLU A 48 2.70 -13.47 13.23
C GLU A 48 4.16 -13.38 12.73
N ALA A 49 4.50 -12.35 11.95
CA ALA A 49 5.85 -12.18 11.43
C ALA A 49 6.88 -11.96 12.56
N GLY A 50 8.10 -12.50 12.38
CA GLY A 50 9.19 -12.34 13.34
C GLY A 50 9.73 -10.91 13.47
N ASN A 51 9.47 -10.05 12.48
CA ASN A 51 9.88 -8.64 12.52
C ASN A 51 8.85 -7.80 13.30
N GLN A 52 9.29 -7.21 14.42
CA GLN A 52 8.45 -6.43 15.32
C GLN A 52 7.79 -5.22 14.64
N GLN A 53 8.51 -4.51 13.76
CA GLN A 53 7.97 -3.34 13.07
C GLN A 53 6.87 -3.74 12.08
N VAL A 54 7.10 -4.81 11.31
CA VAL A 54 6.12 -5.35 10.35
C VAL A 54 4.86 -5.78 11.08
N ARG A 55 5.01 -6.55 12.17
CA ARG A 55 3.91 -6.99 13.02
C ARG A 55 3.08 -5.82 13.55
N TRP A 56 3.75 -4.81 14.09
CA TRP A 56 3.08 -3.63 14.63
C TRP A 56 2.32 -2.85 13.54
N ARG A 57 2.95 -2.63 12.37
CA ARG A 57 2.32 -1.94 11.24
C ARG A 57 1.09 -2.68 10.73
N ALA A 58 1.18 -4.01 10.63
CA ALA A 58 0.06 -4.84 10.19
C ALA A 58 -1.11 -4.78 11.17
N GLY A 59 -0.84 -4.97 12.48
CA GLY A 59 -1.86 -4.87 13.53
C GLY A 59 -2.49 -3.50 13.63
N HIS A 60 -1.70 -2.42 13.52
CA HIS A 60 -2.21 -1.06 13.53
C HIS A 60 -3.13 -0.79 12.33
N THR A 61 -2.71 -1.20 11.13
CA THR A 61 -3.50 -1.02 9.90
C THR A 61 -4.83 -1.75 9.99
N LEU A 62 -4.83 -3.00 10.44
CA LEU A 62 -6.06 -3.77 10.64
C LEU A 62 -6.98 -3.14 11.69
N GLY A 63 -6.43 -2.66 12.81
CA GLY A 63 -7.22 -1.96 13.82
C GLY A 63 -7.88 -0.69 13.27
N VAL A 64 -7.20 0.05 12.41
CA VAL A 64 -7.79 1.22 11.73
C VAL A 64 -8.88 0.79 10.74
N LEU A 65 -8.66 -0.24 9.93
CA LEU A 65 -9.67 -0.72 8.99
C LEU A 65 -10.92 -1.25 9.70
N ASP A 66 -10.74 -1.96 10.81
CA ASP A 66 -11.83 -2.48 11.65
C ASP A 66 -12.64 -1.35 12.31
N GLU A 67 -11.96 -0.33 12.83
CA GLU A 67 -12.59 0.88 13.39
C GLU A 67 -13.42 1.64 12.36
N LEU A 68 -12.90 1.77 11.12
CA LEU A 68 -13.57 2.53 10.07
C LEU A 68 -14.70 1.73 9.42
N LEU A 69 -14.48 0.47 9.07
CA LEU A 69 -15.34 -0.30 8.17
C LEU A 69 -16.30 -1.22 8.94
N THR A 70 -17.15 -0.60 9.77
CA THR A 70 -18.11 -1.30 10.64
C THR A 70 -19.33 -1.89 9.92
N ALA A 71 -19.54 -1.54 8.64
CA ALA A 71 -20.64 -2.04 7.83
C ALA A 71 -20.11 -2.69 6.53
N PRO A 72 -20.76 -3.76 6.04
CA PRO A 72 -20.37 -4.38 4.78
C PRO A 72 -20.40 -3.36 3.64
N ARG A 73 -19.35 -3.36 2.81
CA ARG A 73 -19.22 -2.48 1.64
C ARG A 73 -19.32 -0.98 1.98
N SER A 74 -19.01 -0.58 3.21
CA SER A 74 -18.96 0.84 3.54
C SER A 74 -17.76 1.52 2.89
N GLN A 75 -17.99 2.77 2.49
CA GLN A 75 -16.95 3.70 2.12
C GLN A 75 -16.89 4.77 3.20
N VAL A 76 -15.70 5.01 3.75
CA VAL A 76 -15.51 5.94 4.88
C VAL A 76 -14.51 7.01 4.51
N THR A 77 -14.78 8.25 4.92
CA THR A 77 -13.82 9.34 4.76
C THR A 77 -12.68 9.19 5.77
N ILE A 78 -11.44 9.24 5.31
CA ILE A 78 -10.25 9.33 6.19
C ILE A 78 -9.62 10.73 6.16
N HIS A 79 -9.86 11.50 5.09
CA HIS A 79 -9.53 12.93 5.02
C HIS A 79 -10.64 13.67 4.30
N GLU A 80 -11.15 14.75 4.89
CA GLU A 80 -12.07 15.64 4.18
C GLU A 80 -11.30 16.54 3.21
N ALA A 81 -12.00 17.03 2.18
CA ALA A 81 -11.41 18.02 1.29
C ALA A 81 -11.14 19.30 2.10
N ASP A 82 -9.99 19.92 1.84
CA ASP A 82 -9.68 21.19 2.47
C ASP A 82 -10.74 22.26 2.10
N PRO A 83 -11.31 22.95 3.10
CA PRO A 83 -12.41 23.88 2.87
C PRO A 83 -11.95 25.24 2.33
N ASN A 84 -10.65 25.54 2.40
CA ASN A 84 -10.17 26.91 2.27
C ASN A 84 -9.70 27.24 0.85
N TRP A 85 -10.67 27.51 -0.02
CA TRP A 85 -10.39 27.84 -1.42
C TRP A 85 -9.53 29.10 -1.62
N SER A 86 -9.56 30.02 -0.65
CA SER A 86 -8.90 31.33 -0.70
C SER A 86 -7.38 31.24 -0.59
N THR A 87 -6.86 30.31 0.23
CA THR A 87 -5.42 30.01 0.34
C THR A 87 -4.84 29.42 -0.95
N TYR A 88 -5.67 28.78 -1.79
CA TYR A 88 -5.24 28.31 -3.11
C TYR A 88 -5.06 29.42 -4.12
N LEU A 89 -5.98 30.39 -4.14
CA LEU A 89 -5.84 31.56 -5.01
C LEU A 89 -4.60 32.40 -4.65
N ALA A 90 -4.21 32.38 -3.38
CA ALA A 90 -2.99 33.04 -2.91
C ALA A 90 -1.70 32.26 -3.28
N GLY A 91 -1.81 31.02 -3.80
CA GLY A 91 -0.66 30.19 -4.17
C GLY A 91 0.12 29.63 -2.98
N GLU A 92 -0.46 29.66 -1.78
CA GLU A 92 0.25 29.32 -0.53
C GLU A 92 0.23 27.81 -0.22
N THR A 93 -0.75 27.08 -0.73
CA THR A 93 -0.92 25.63 -0.49
C THR A 93 -1.48 24.93 -1.73
N THR A 94 -1.15 23.65 -1.90
CA THR A 94 -1.80 22.80 -2.90
C THR A 94 -3.07 22.22 -2.26
N PRO A 95 -4.25 22.32 -2.90
CA PRO A 95 -5.45 21.72 -2.37
C PRO A 95 -5.33 20.21 -2.22
N VAL A 96 -5.83 19.69 -1.11
CA VAL A 96 -5.99 18.24 -0.89
C VAL A 96 -7.46 17.87 -1.06
N GLY A 97 -7.73 17.00 -2.03
CA GLY A 97 -9.05 16.44 -2.25
C GLY A 97 -9.46 15.45 -1.15
N LYS A 98 -10.77 15.26 -0.99
CA LYS A 98 -11.34 14.28 -0.06
C LYS A 98 -10.76 12.88 -0.31
N VAL A 99 -10.31 12.20 0.73
CA VAL A 99 -9.83 10.82 0.68
C VAL A 99 -10.81 9.89 1.37
N THR A 100 -11.29 8.90 0.63
CA THR A 100 -12.16 7.85 1.14
C THR A 100 -11.47 6.50 1.06
N ILE A 101 -11.86 5.56 1.91
CA ILE A 101 -11.37 4.19 1.92
C ILE A 101 -12.52 3.21 1.97
N GLU A 102 -12.36 2.08 1.28
CA GLU A 102 -13.24 0.92 1.35
C GLU A 102 -12.42 -0.37 1.16
N VAL A 103 -12.98 -1.50 1.56
CA VAL A 103 -12.47 -2.82 1.20
C VAL A 103 -13.23 -3.35 0.00
N PHE A 104 -12.51 -3.76 -1.04
CA PHE A 104 -13.09 -4.39 -2.22
C PHE A 104 -13.45 -5.84 -1.91
N PHE A 105 -14.73 -6.16 -2.07
CA PHE A 105 -15.23 -7.51 -1.95
C PHE A 105 -15.29 -8.15 -3.33
N ASP A 106 -14.69 -9.33 -3.42
CA ASP A 106 -14.70 -10.11 -4.65
C ASP A 106 -16.11 -10.59 -5.02
N ASP A 107 -16.31 -10.86 -6.31
CA ASP A 107 -17.49 -11.59 -6.78
C ASP A 107 -17.59 -12.94 -6.04
N PRO A 108 -18.78 -13.40 -5.64
CA PRO A 108 -18.93 -14.69 -4.96
C PRO A 108 -18.37 -15.90 -5.73
N HIS A 109 -18.27 -15.84 -7.05
CA HIS A 109 -17.72 -16.89 -7.91
C HIS A 109 -16.24 -16.68 -8.22
N HIS A 110 -15.62 -15.63 -7.67
CA HIS A 110 -14.21 -15.38 -7.85
C HIS A 110 -13.37 -16.49 -7.22
N VAL A 111 -12.44 -17.03 -7.99
CA VAL A 111 -11.42 -17.96 -7.51
C VAL A 111 -10.12 -17.21 -7.41
N ARG A 112 -9.59 -17.14 -6.18
CA ARG A 112 -8.33 -16.46 -5.92
C ARG A 112 -7.16 -17.08 -6.66
N LEU A 113 -6.30 -16.21 -7.17
CA LEU A 113 -5.00 -16.60 -7.69
C LEU A 113 -4.08 -17.08 -6.55
N PRO A 114 -3.12 -17.97 -6.83
CA PRO A 114 -2.20 -18.48 -5.80
C PRO A 114 -1.23 -17.42 -5.28
N ASP A 115 -0.82 -16.49 -6.15
CA ASP A 115 0.09 -15.39 -5.83
C ASP A 115 -0.72 -14.13 -5.49
N ALA A 116 -0.42 -13.52 -4.35
CA ALA A 116 -1.20 -12.39 -3.85
C ALA A 116 -0.96 -11.11 -4.66
N ASP A 117 0.25 -10.91 -5.18
CA ASP A 117 0.55 -9.75 -6.03
C ASP A 117 -0.25 -9.84 -7.33
N ASP A 118 -0.23 -11.01 -7.98
CA ASP A 118 -0.99 -11.26 -9.20
C ASP A 118 -2.50 -11.13 -8.94
N GLU A 119 -2.99 -11.62 -7.80
CA GLU A 119 -4.38 -11.41 -7.35
C GLU A 119 -4.71 -9.91 -7.23
N ILE A 120 -3.90 -9.10 -6.54
CA ILE A 120 -4.17 -7.66 -6.38
C ILE A 120 -4.21 -6.95 -7.74
N ILE A 121 -3.28 -7.26 -8.64
CA ILE A 121 -3.24 -6.67 -9.98
C ILE A 121 -4.48 -7.07 -10.79
N ASP A 122 -4.90 -8.33 -10.72
CA ASP A 122 -6.11 -8.82 -11.37
C ASP A 122 -7.36 -8.10 -10.81
N ARG A 123 -7.49 -7.98 -9.49
CA ARG A 123 -8.59 -7.24 -8.85
C ARG A 123 -8.61 -5.76 -9.24
N ALA A 124 -7.46 -5.13 -9.34
CA ALA A 124 -7.37 -3.74 -9.80
C ALA A 124 -7.83 -3.58 -11.26
N THR A 125 -7.50 -4.55 -12.11
CA THR A 125 -7.91 -4.55 -13.52
C THR A 125 -9.41 -4.76 -13.66
N VAL A 126 -9.98 -5.69 -12.89
CA VAL A 126 -11.43 -5.91 -12.81
C VAL A 126 -12.16 -4.65 -12.32
N LEU A 127 -11.64 -3.99 -11.29
CA LEU A 127 -12.21 -2.74 -10.79
C LEU A 127 -12.22 -1.64 -11.86
N GLN A 128 -11.14 -1.49 -12.64
CA GLN A 128 -11.08 -0.53 -13.75
C GLN A 128 -12.19 -0.80 -14.78
N ALA A 129 -12.43 -2.07 -15.12
CA ALA A 129 -13.46 -2.44 -16.07
C ALA A 129 -14.88 -2.11 -15.55
N TYR A 130 -15.14 -2.37 -14.27
CA TYR A 130 -16.44 -2.06 -13.65
C TYR A 130 -16.68 -0.57 -13.40
N ALA A 131 -15.65 0.16 -12.95
CA ALA A 131 -15.79 1.56 -12.57
C ALA A 131 -15.91 2.49 -13.79
N GLY A 132 -15.52 2.04 -14.99
CA GLY A 132 -15.43 2.88 -16.17
C GLY A 132 -14.41 4.03 -16.03
N GLN A 133 -13.54 3.95 -15.02
CA GLN A 133 -12.50 4.92 -14.72
C GLN A 133 -11.16 4.21 -14.49
N PRO A 134 -10.03 4.83 -14.85
CA PRO A 134 -8.71 4.21 -14.64
C PRO A 134 -8.49 3.88 -13.16
N ALA A 135 -8.15 2.61 -12.88
CA ALA A 135 -7.64 2.25 -11.57
C ALA A 135 -6.13 2.46 -11.57
N THR A 136 -5.61 3.00 -10.46
CA THR A 136 -4.16 3.17 -10.26
C THR A 136 -3.73 2.31 -9.09
N LEU A 137 -2.77 1.43 -9.31
CA LEU A 137 -2.14 0.65 -8.25
C LEU A 137 -1.16 1.51 -7.46
N LEU A 138 -1.29 1.49 -6.14
CA LEU A 138 -0.37 2.09 -5.19
C LEU A 138 0.43 0.98 -4.53
N THR A 139 1.73 0.92 -4.82
CA THR A 139 2.64 -0.11 -4.30
C THR A 139 4.02 0.45 -4.05
N MET A 140 4.71 -0.04 -3.02
CA MET A 140 6.13 0.21 -2.76
C MET A 140 7.04 -0.93 -3.24
N ASP A 141 6.47 -2.05 -3.70
CA ASP A 141 7.20 -3.18 -4.27
C ASP A 141 7.57 -2.91 -5.75
N SER A 142 8.86 -3.03 -6.07
CA SER A 142 9.36 -2.83 -7.44
C SER A 142 8.89 -3.92 -8.40
N SER A 143 8.84 -5.18 -7.95
CA SER A 143 8.47 -6.32 -8.77
C SER A 143 6.98 -6.28 -9.13
N MET A 144 6.12 -5.99 -8.15
CA MET A 144 4.69 -5.77 -8.37
C MET A 144 4.44 -4.58 -9.29
N ALA A 145 5.10 -3.44 -9.05
CA ALA A 145 5.00 -2.26 -9.90
C ALA A 145 5.39 -2.56 -11.36
N PHE A 146 6.40 -3.40 -11.57
CA PHE A 146 6.82 -3.81 -12.91
C PHE A 146 5.77 -4.69 -13.58
N ARG A 147 5.27 -5.72 -12.89
CA ARG A 147 4.21 -6.62 -13.41
C ARG A 147 2.94 -5.84 -13.79
N ALA A 148 2.47 -4.95 -12.91
CA ALA A 148 1.29 -4.13 -13.17
C ALA A 148 1.43 -3.26 -14.42
N ARG A 149 2.59 -2.62 -14.61
CA ARG A 149 2.87 -1.80 -15.80
C ARG A 149 2.88 -2.63 -17.09
N LEU A 150 3.43 -3.84 -17.06
CA LEU A 150 3.40 -4.74 -18.23
C LEU A 150 1.97 -5.09 -18.66
N LEU A 151 1.02 -5.08 -17.71
CA LEU A 151 -0.41 -5.32 -17.97
C LEU A 151 -1.20 -4.03 -18.25
N GLY A 152 -0.52 -2.89 -18.39
CA GLY A 152 -1.16 -1.61 -18.69
C GLY A 152 -1.88 -0.95 -17.53
N LEU A 153 -1.74 -1.46 -16.29
CA LEU A 153 -2.31 -0.86 -15.10
C LEU A 153 -1.43 0.33 -14.65
N PRO A 154 -1.99 1.56 -14.54
CA PRO A 154 -1.27 2.70 -13.98
C PRO A 154 -0.72 2.42 -12.57
N VAL A 155 0.52 2.83 -12.30
CA VAL A 155 1.18 2.62 -11.00
C VAL A 155 1.69 3.92 -10.40
N ARG A 156 1.41 4.14 -9.12
CA ARG A 156 2.06 5.13 -8.26
C ARG A 156 2.94 4.40 -7.26
N LYS A 157 4.19 4.84 -7.16
CA LYS A 157 5.17 4.33 -6.20
C LYS A 157 5.64 5.48 -5.33
N PRO A 158 5.23 5.54 -4.05
CA PRO A 158 5.75 6.53 -3.12
C PRO A 158 7.28 6.50 -3.09
N ALA A 159 7.90 7.67 -3.00
CA ALA A 159 9.34 7.76 -2.87
C ALA A 159 9.77 7.01 -1.62
N ARG A 160 10.76 6.13 -1.78
CA ARG A 160 11.45 5.49 -0.65
C ARG A 160 12.85 6.06 -0.66
N GLU A 161 13.29 6.58 0.48
CA GLU A 161 14.71 6.88 0.67
C GLU A 161 15.46 5.54 0.61
N ILE A 162 16.14 5.32 -0.51
CA ILE A 162 17.12 4.25 -0.62
C ILE A 162 18.33 4.83 0.09
N GLY A 163 18.56 4.39 1.33
CA GLY A 163 19.75 4.76 2.09
C GLY A 163 21.04 4.41 1.35
N ASP A 164 22.19 4.75 1.93
CA ASP A 164 23.48 4.52 1.29
C ASP A 164 23.68 3.04 0.90
N GLU A 165 24.41 2.83 -0.20
CA GLU A 165 24.79 1.49 -0.62
C GLU A 165 25.49 0.76 0.56
N PRO A 166 25.00 -0.43 0.96
CA PRO A 166 25.56 -1.12 2.11
C PRO A 166 27.03 -1.43 1.85
N ALA A 167 27.89 -1.17 2.84
CA ALA A 167 29.30 -1.49 2.75
C ALA A 167 29.49 -2.98 2.39
N LYS A 168 30.43 -3.26 1.48
CA LYS A 168 30.73 -4.63 1.06
C LYS A 168 30.95 -5.52 2.29
N PRO A 169 30.31 -6.70 2.38
CA PRO A 169 30.47 -7.59 3.52
C PRO A 169 31.96 -7.90 3.72
N GLN A 170 32.49 -7.60 4.91
CA GLN A 170 33.84 -8.06 5.23
C GLN A 170 33.85 -9.60 5.26
N PRO A 171 34.85 -10.25 4.68
CA PRO A 171 34.94 -11.71 4.69
C PRO A 171 34.96 -12.20 6.14
N LYS A 172 34.04 -13.10 6.49
CA LYS A 172 33.98 -13.71 7.82
C LYS A 172 35.33 -14.35 8.14
N PRO A 173 35.91 -14.14 9.33
CA PRO A 173 37.16 -14.77 9.71
C PRO A 173 36.99 -16.29 9.67
N THR A 174 37.84 -16.96 8.89
CA THR A 174 37.89 -18.41 8.77
C THR A 174 38.20 -18.98 10.15
N ARG A 175 37.26 -19.71 10.76
CA ARG A 175 37.51 -20.49 11.98
C ARG A 175 38.61 -21.50 11.65
N ARG A 176 39.84 -21.25 12.12
CA ARG A 176 40.88 -22.28 12.14
C ARG A 176 40.44 -23.35 13.14
N SER A 177 40.09 -24.53 12.64
CA SER A 177 39.96 -25.71 13.47
C SER A 177 41.35 -26.05 14.01
N THR A 178 41.57 -25.84 15.30
CA THR A 178 42.69 -26.45 15.99
C THR A 178 42.41 -27.94 16.09
N ALA A 179 43.05 -28.73 15.22
CA ALA A 179 43.12 -30.17 15.39
C ALA A 179 44.00 -30.45 16.62
N THR A 180 43.40 -31.01 17.66
CA THR A 180 44.13 -31.62 18.78
C THR A 180 44.72 -32.94 18.27
N ALA A 181 46.04 -33.01 18.18
CA ALA A 181 46.79 -34.23 17.83
C ALA A 181 46.85 -35.19 19.04
N PRO A 182 46.99 -36.52 18.81
CA PRO A 182 46.73 -37.58 19.78
C PRO A 182 47.75 -37.69 20.93
#